data_AF-A0A951TM14-F1
#
_entry.id   AF-A0A951TM14-F1
#
_cell.length_a   1.000
_cell.length_b   1.000
_cell.length_c   1.000
_cell.angle_alpha   90.00
_cell.angle_beta   90.00
_cell.angle_gamma   90.00
#
_symmetry.space_group_name_H-M   'P 1'
#
loop_
_entity.id
_entity.type
_entity.pdbx_description
1 polymer ?
#
loop_
_entity_poly.entity_id
_entity_poly.type
_entity_poly.pdbx_seq_one_letter_code
_entity_poly.pdbx_strand_id
1 'polypeptide(L)' 'MTFAQRELAGWGRFPSQNCFAARPEKRRKVPFAANDEFVPDIIARGLGRSYGDAALNLDSGVLLLEKLNRF' A
#
# COMPACT_ATOMS: atom_id res chain seq x y z
N MET A 1 -13.21 -3.99 -0.85
CA MET A 1 -11.76 -4.13 -0.65
C MET A 1 -11.50 -3.44 0.65
N THR A 2 -10.64 -4.00 1.50
CA THR A 2 -10.55 -3.53 2.88
C THR A 2 -9.10 -3.27 3.20
N PHE A 3 -8.86 -2.13 3.82
CA PHE A 3 -7.58 -1.79 4.42
C PHE A 3 -7.41 -2.52 5.75
N ALA A 4 -6.21 -3.01 6.00
CA ALA A 4 -5.85 -3.62 7.28
C ALA A 4 -4.52 -3.04 7.76
N GLN A 5 -4.42 -2.79 9.06
CA GLN A 5 -3.19 -2.27 9.65
C GLN A 5 -2.05 -3.28 9.51
N ARG A 6 -0.89 -2.81 9.04
CA ARG A 6 0.33 -3.59 8.88
C ARG A 6 1.55 -2.72 9.11
N GLU A 7 2.54 -3.27 9.78
CA GLU A 7 3.88 -2.70 9.80
C GLU A 7 4.57 -2.99 8.45
N LEU A 8 5.05 -1.92 7.79
CA LEU A 8 5.77 -1.99 6.53
C LEU A 8 7.11 -1.26 6.67
N ALA A 9 8.15 -1.81 6.03
CA ALA A 9 9.47 -1.19 5.99
C ALA A 9 10.03 -1.15 4.56
N GLY A 10 11.05 -0.32 4.34
CA GLY A 10 11.91 -0.40 3.16
C GLY A 10 12.74 -1.69 3.15
N TRP A 11 13.50 -1.91 2.08
CA TRP A 11 14.34 -3.11 1.92
C TRP A 11 15.37 -3.28 3.03
N GLY A 12 15.93 -2.15 3.51
CA GLY A 12 16.88 -2.10 4.62
C GLY A 12 16.27 -2.28 6.01
N ARG A 13 14.97 -2.57 6.12
CA ARG A 13 14.20 -2.63 7.39
C ARG A 13 14.19 -1.30 8.16
N PHE A 14 14.50 -0.20 7.49
CA PHE A 14 14.42 1.14 8.05
C PHE A 14 14.12 2.17 6.94
N PRO A 15 13.19 3.11 7.16
CA PRO A 15 12.27 3.19 8.31
C PRO A 15 11.20 2.08 8.27
N SER A 16 10.57 1.83 9.42
CA SER A 16 9.39 0.96 9.58
C SER A 16 8.21 1.81 10.04
N GLN A 17 7.04 1.64 9.42
CA GLN A 17 5.84 2.45 9.67
C GLN A 17 4.60 1.57 9.73
N ASN A 18 3.70 1.89 10.66
CA ASN A 18 2.34 1.35 10.66
C ASN A 18 1.55 2.01 9.52
N CYS A 19 1.06 1.19 8.61
CA CYS A 19 0.30 1.62 7.44
C CYS A 19 -1.03 0.87 7.38
N PHE A 20 -2.02 1.44 6.71
CA PHE A 20 -3.21 0.72 6.29
C PHE A 20 -2.97 0.13 4.91
N ALA A 21 -2.79 -1.19 4.82
CA ALA A 21 -2.46 -1.85 3.57
C ALA A 21 -3.68 -2.53 2.95
N ALA A 22 -3.84 -2.38 1.64
CA ALA A 22 -4.84 -3.12 0.87
C ALA A 22 -4.24 -3.70 -0.42
N ARG A 23 -4.63 -4.92 -0.78
CA ARG A 23 -4.07 -5.66 -1.93
C ARG A 23 -5.16 -6.01 -2.95
N PRO A 24 -5.38 -5.19 -3.99
CA PRO A 24 -6.36 -5.47 -5.02
C PRO A 24 -5.91 -6.63 -5.92
N GLU A 25 -6.82 -7.53 -6.27
CA GLU A 25 -6.56 -8.61 -7.23
C GLU A 25 -7.09 -8.32 -8.64
N LYS A 26 -7.83 -7.22 -8.81
CA LYS A 26 -8.42 -6.80 -10.09
C LYS A 26 -8.20 -5.30 -10.29
N ARG A 27 -7.77 -4.89 -11.49
CA ARG A 27 -7.52 -3.47 -11.83
C ARG A 27 -8.71 -2.56 -11.53
N ARG A 28 -9.93 -3.04 -11.82
CA ARG A 28 -11.18 -2.31 -11.51
C ARG A 28 -11.36 -1.95 -10.02
N LYS A 29 -10.61 -2.57 -9.10
CA LYS A 29 -10.66 -2.25 -7.66
C LYS A 29 -9.80 -1.06 -7.25
N VAL A 30 -8.83 -0.64 -8.09
CA VAL A 30 -7.92 0.48 -7.77
C VAL A 30 -8.66 1.80 -7.53
N PRO A 31 -9.63 2.23 -8.37
CA PRO A 31 -10.34 3.49 -8.13
C PRO A 31 -11.13 3.50 -6.82
N PHE A 32 -11.59 2.35 -6.33
CA PHE A 32 -12.29 2.26 -5.05
C PHE A 32 -11.36 2.51 -3.86
N ALA A 33 -10.07 2.18 -3.96
CA ALA A 33 -9.10 2.46 -2.91
C ALA A 33 -8.76 3.96 -2.81
N ALA A 34 -8.83 4.69 -3.93
CA ALA A 34 -8.59 6.14 -3.96
C ALA A 34 -9.77 6.97 -3.42
N ASN A 35 -10.95 6.36 -3.28
CA ASN A 35 -12.17 6.99 -2.76
C ASN A 35 -12.62 6.33 -1.44
N ASP A 36 -11.70 5.68 -0.74
CA ASP A 36 -12.02 5.01 0.52
C ASP A 36 -12.18 6.05 1.63
N GLU A 37 -13.25 5.98 2.41
CA GLU A 37 -13.55 6.95 3.46
C GLU A 37 -12.65 6.79 4.70
N PHE A 38 -12.00 5.64 4.85
CA PHE A 38 -11.21 5.31 6.04
C PHE A 38 -9.75 5.79 5.95
N VAL A 39 -9.20 5.94 4.74
CA VAL A 39 -7.82 6.42 4.54
C VAL A 39 -7.81 7.77 3.82
N PRO A 40 -7.12 8.80 4.35
CA PRO A 40 -7.16 10.14 3.78
C PRO A 40 -6.39 10.25 2.46
N ASP A 41 -5.36 9.43 2.28
CA ASP A 41 -4.51 9.39 1.08
C ASP A 41 -3.94 7.98 0.87
N ILE A 42 -3.39 7.75 -0.32
CA ILE A 42 -2.84 6.45 -0.70
C ILE A 42 -1.53 6.60 -1.48
N ILE A 43 -0.58 5.69 -1.22
CA ILE A 43 0.61 5.50 -2.05
C ILE A 43 0.65 4.10 -2.64
N ALA A 44 1.16 3.98 -3.87
CA ALA A 44 1.40 2.68 -4.49
C ALA A 44 2.67 2.02 -3.94
N ARG A 45 2.60 0.71 -3.68
CA ARG A 45 3.76 -0.10 -3.30
C ARG A 45 3.90 -1.31 -4.22
N GLY A 46 5.07 -1.42 -4.84
CA GLY A 46 5.50 -2.60 -5.57
C GLY A 46 6.10 -3.66 -4.64
N LEU A 47 7.27 -4.18 -4.99
CA LEU A 47 7.94 -5.26 -4.23
C LEU A 47 8.66 -4.82 -2.95
N GLY A 48 8.55 -3.55 -2.55
CA GLY A 48 9.24 -3.04 -1.35
C GLY A 48 10.77 -3.10 -1.44
N ARG A 49 11.34 -2.91 -2.63
CA ARG A 49 12.79 -2.93 -2.88
C ARG A 49 13.47 -1.55 -2.80
N SER A 50 12.69 -0.48 -2.64
CA SER A 50 13.26 0.81 -2.23
C SER A 50 13.80 0.69 -0.81
N TYR A 51 14.96 1.28 -0.55
CA TYR A 51 15.56 1.27 0.78
C TYR A 51 14.85 2.21 1.76
N GLY A 52 14.36 3.36 1.28
CA GLY A 52 13.74 4.38 2.10
C GLY A 52 12.22 4.23 2.25
N ASP A 53 11.57 5.35 2.53
CA ASP A 53 10.14 5.51 2.82
C ASP A 53 9.27 5.80 1.60
N ALA A 54 9.86 5.86 0.39
CA ALA A 54 9.14 6.20 -0.85
C ALA A 54 7.91 5.31 -1.18
N ALA A 55 7.75 4.18 -0.49
CA ALA A 55 6.58 3.28 -0.63
C ALA A 55 5.98 2.92 0.74
N LEU A 56 6.07 3.83 1.70
CA LEU A 56 5.43 3.78 3.02
C LEU A 56 4.49 4.98 3.17
N ASN A 57 3.47 4.84 4.02
CA ASN A 57 2.50 5.89 4.28
C ASN A 57 2.00 5.76 5.72
N LEU A 58 2.67 6.45 6.65
CA LEU A 58 2.39 6.38 8.09
C LEU A 58 0.93 6.73 8.38
N ASP A 59 0.25 5.85 9.11
CA ASP A 59 -1.14 5.98 9.55
C ASP A 59 -2.15 6.23 8.40
N SER A 60 -1.76 5.88 7.17
CA SER A 60 -2.56 6.09 5.96
C SER A 60 -2.40 4.95 4.96
N GLY A 61 -2.98 5.09 3.77
CA GLY A 61 -3.18 4.00 2.83
C GLY A 61 -1.94 3.61 2.02
N VAL A 62 -1.69 2.31 1.92
CA VAL A 62 -0.69 1.71 1.02
C VAL A 62 -1.36 0.66 0.14
N LEU A 63 -1.25 0.86 -1.18
CA LEU A 63 -1.82 -0.04 -2.17
C LEU A 63 -0.77 -1.05 -2.66
N LEU A 64 -0.93 -2.31 -2.28
CA LEU A 64 0.00 -3.40 -2.62
C LEU A 64 -0.29 -3.95 -4.03
N LEU A 65 0.59 -3.70 -5.00
CA LEU A 65 0.33 -3.95 -6.42
C LEU A 65 0.70 -5.37 -6.89
N GLU A 66 1.17 -6.28 -6.03
CA GLU A 66 1.81 -7.54 -6.45
C GLU A 66 0.84 -8.53 -7.11
N LYS A 67 -0.48 -8.34 -6.96
CA LYS A 67 -1.54 -9.18 -7.56
C LYS A 67 -2.14 -8.60 -8.84
N LEU A 68 -1.73 -7.40 -9.27
CA LEU A 68 -2.19 -6.78 -10.51
C LEU A 68 -1.34 -7.18 -11.74
N ASN A 69 -0.86 -8.42 -11.77
CA ASN A 69 0.05 -8.96 -12.77
C ASN A 69 -0.64 -9.91 -13.79
N ARG A 70 -1.94 -9.68 -14.05
CA ARG A 70 -2.77 -10.47 -14.98
C ARG A 70 -3.28 -9.59 -16.12
N PHE A 71 -3.40 -10.17 -17.31
CA PHE A 71 -3.86 -9.53 -18.55
C PHE A 71 -5.21 -10.10 -18.98
#